data_AF-A0A258BI13-F1
#
_entry.id   AF-A0A258BI13-F1
#
_cell.length_a   1.000
_cell.length_b   1.000
_cell.length_c   1.000
_cell.angle_alpha   90.00
_cell.angle_beta   90.00
_cell.angle_gamma   90.00
#
_symmetry.space_group_name_H-M   'P 1'
#
loop_
_entity.id
_entity.type
_entity.pdbx_description
1 polymer ?
#
loop_
_entity_poly.entity_id
_entity_poly.type
_entity_poly.pdbx_seq_one_letter_code
_entity_poly.pdbx_strand_id
1 'polypeptide(L)'
;MEATMSMLAPAILVLYGLGWWIVSAISGQGWLKFVCFGAFLGAAGTSFMAGEPEQFLAYTACLILFATVPGLIIMLQAKKA
;
A
#
# COMPACT_ATOMS: atom_id res chain seq x y z
N MET A 1 5.56 -24.24 2.69
CA MET A 1 4.73 -23.63 1.64
C MET A 1 3.74 -22.60 2.20
N GLU A 2 3.40 -22.63 3.51
CA GLU A 2 2.58 -21.59 4.16
C GLU A 2 3.33 -20.27 4.40
N ALA A 3 4.58 -20.32 4.87
CA ALA A 3 5.37 -19.12 5.16
C ALA A 3 5.57 -18.19 3.94
N THR A 4 5.59 -18.74 2.73
CA THR A 4 5.69 -17.95 1.49
C THR A 4 4.40 -17.20 1.16
N MET A 5 3.24 -17.76 1.52
CA MET A 5 1.93 -17.13 1.30
C MET A 5 1.70 -15.98 2.29
N SER A 6 2.08 -16.16 3.56
CA SER A 6 1.91 -15.11 4.58
C SER A 6 2.85 -13.91 4.38
N MET A 7 3.97 -14.07 3.67
CA MET A 7 4.89 -12.97 3.36
C MET A 7 4.43 -12.11 2.17
N LEU A 8 3.46 -12.58 1.38
CA LEU A 8 3.01 -11.88 0.17
C LEU A 8 2.33 -10.55 0.51
N ALA A 9 1.43 -10.54 1.50
CA ALA A 9 0.72 -9.34 1.95
C ALA A 9 1.68 -8.20 2.35
N PRO A 10 2.61 -8.39 3.32
CA PRO A 10 3.54 -7.34 3.70
C PRO A 10 4.50 -6.96 2.57
N ALA A 11 4.99 -7.92 1.76
CA ALA A 11 5.88 -7.63 0.64
C ALA A 11 5.22 -6.71 -0.41
N ILE A 12 3.96 -6.98 -0.79
CA ILE A 12 3.24 -6.15 -1.75
C ILE A 12 2.97 -4.75 -1.19
N LEU A 13 2.62 -4.62 0.10
CA LEU A 13 2.43 -3.31 0.72
C LEU A 13 3.72 -2.47 0.73
N VAL A 14 4.88 -3.09 0.97
CA VAL A 14 6.17 -2.41 0.85
C VAL A 14 6.40 -1.93 -0.59
N LEU A 15 6.14 -2.78 -1.59
CA LEU A 15 6.29 -2.40 -2.99
C LEU A 15 5.39 -1.22 -3.38
N TYR A 16 4.13 -1.22 -2.93
CA TYR A 16 3.24 -0.07 -3.13
C TYR A 16 3.72 1.19 -2.41
N GLY A 17 4.20 1.06 -1.17
CA GLY A 17 4.79 2.18 -0.43
C GLY A 17 5.96 2.81 -1.19
N LEU A 18 6.86 2.00 -1.73
CA LEU A 18 7.98 2.45 -2.57
C LEU A 18 7.50 3.11 -3.86
N GLY A 19 6.51 2.51 -4.53
CA GLY A 19 5.89 3.10 -5.73
C GLY A 19 5.37 4.51 -5.46
N TRP A 20 4.63 4.71 -4.37
CA TRP A 20 4.12 6.02 -3.99
C TRP A 20 5.19 7.01 -3.57
N TRP A 21 6.27 6.54 -2.92
CA TRP A 21 7.42 7.39 -2.63
C TRP A 21 8.02 7.94 -3.93
N ILE A 22 8.30 7.05 -4.90
CA ILE A 22 8.88 7.43 -6.19
C ILE A 22 7.97 8.41 -6.92
N VAL A 23 6.67 8.13 -6.98
CA VAL A 23 5.68 9.04 -7.59
C VAL A 23 5.66 10.39 -6.88
N SER A 24 5.71 10.41 -5.55
CA SER A 24 5.78 11.66 -4.76
C SER A 24 7.03 12.48 -5.10
N ALA A 25 8.18 11.82 -5.25
CA ALA A 25 9.45 12.45 -5.58
C ALA A 25 9.47 13.03 -7.01
N ILE A 26 8.87 12.32 -7.98
CA ILE A 26 8.85 12.75 -9.39
C ILE A 26 7.79 13.83 -9.64
N SER A 27 6.58 13.66 -9.10
CA SER A 27 5.44 14.55 -9.37
C SER A 27 5.38 15.78 -8.47
N GLY A 28 6.19 15.84 -7.41
CA GLY A 28 6.11 16.88 -6.38
C GLY A 28 4.87 16.78 -5.47
N GLN A 29 4.03 15.75 -5.64
CA GLN A 29 2.83 15.55 -4.82
C GLN A 29 3.19 15.04 -3.42
N GLY A 30 3.48 15.97 -2.51
CA GLY A 30 3.95 15.67 -1.14
C GLY A 30 2.98 14.84 -0.29
N TRP A 31 1.67 14.87 -0.59
CA TRP A 31 0.66 14.10 0.16
C TRP A 31 0.84 12.58 0.01
N LEU A 32 1.43 12.12 -1.10
CA LEU A 32 1.72 10.70 -1.34
C LEU A 32 2.75 10.12 -0.36
N LYS A 33 3.53 10.97 0.33
CA LYS A 33 4.42 10.53 1.42
C LYS A 33 3.64 9.94 2.59
N PHE A 34 2.44 10.48 2.89
CA PHE A 34 1.58 9.93 3.94
C PHE A 34 1.01 8.57 3.52
N VAL A 35 0.64 8.41 2.25
CA VAL A 35 0.20 7.13 1.68
C VAL A 35 1.31 6.08 1.76
N CYS A 36 2.54 6.46 1.39
CA CYS A 36 3.73 5.63 1.52
C CYS A 36 3.95 5.16 2.97
N PHE A 37 3.93 6.10 3.93
CA PHE A 37 4.09 5.76 5.34
C PHE A 37 2.97 4.83 5.84
N GLY A 38 1.73 5.10 5.43
CA GLY A 38 0.59 4.22 5.72
C GLY A 38 0.75 2.80 5.16
N ALA A 39 1.26 2.67 3.93
CA ALA A 39 1.54 1.37 3.33
C ALA A 39 2.63 0.59 4.09
N PHE A 40 3.68 1.26 4.56
CA PHE A 40 4.70 0.62 5.40
C PHE A 40 4.18 0.20 6.78
N LEU A 41 3.33 1.03 7.40
CA LEU A 41 2.65 0.64 8.63
C LEU A 41 1.71 -0.55 8.40
N GLY A 42 0.99 -0.57 7.27
CA GLY A 42 0.15 -1.70 6.88
C GLY A 42 0.97 -2.97 6.63
N ALA A 43 2.17 -2.87 6.07
CA ALA A 43 3.08 -4.00 5.92
C ALA A 43 3.52 -4.56 7.27
N ALA A 44 3.92 -3.71 8.22
CA ALA A 44 4.23 -4.14 9.57
C ALA A 44 3.01 -4.79 10.25
N GLY A 45 1.82 -4.16 10.14
CA GLY A 45 0.58 -4.67 10.71
C GLY A 45 0.18 -6.05 10.16
N THR A 46 0.20 -6.21 8.83
CA THR A 46 -0.10 -7.51 8.18
C THR A 46 0.97 -8.56 8.46
N SER A 47 2.22 -8.18 8.76
CA SER A 47 3.26 -9.11 9.19
C SER A 47 3.02 -9.64 10.61
N PHE A 48 2.42 -8.86 11.51
CA PHE A 48 2.06 -9.33 12.85
C PHE A 48 0.93 -10.36 12.84
N MET A 49 0.11 -10.34 11.79
CA MET A 49 -1.00 -11.28 11.59
C MET A 49 -0.58 -12.48 10.73
N ALA A 50 0.73 -12.72 10.52
CA ALA A 50 1.19 -13.75 9.61
C ALA A 50 0.73 -15.15 10.03
N GLY A 51 0.02 -15.84 9.13
CA GLY A 51 -0.54 -17.17 9.39
C GLY A 51 -1.95 -17.16 10.01
N GLU A 52 -2.46 -15.98 10.38
CA GLU A 52 -3.83 -15.82 10.86
C GLU A 52 -4.80 -15.56 9.69
N PRO A 53 -6.05 -16.04 9.76
CA PRO A 53 -7.04 -15.85 8.70
C PRO A 53 -7.37 -14.36 8.47
N GLU A 54 -7.26 -13.52 9.50
CA GLU A 54 -7.52 -12.08 9.41
C GLU A 54 -6.47 -11.32 8.59
N GLN A 55 -5.30 -11.93 8.33
CA GLN A 55 -4.20 -11.29 7.60
C GLN A 55 -4.64 -10.78 6.23
N PHE A 56 -5.36 -11.62 5.49
CA PHE A 56 -5.80 -11.28 4.14
C PHE A 56 -6.91 -10.23 4.15
N LEU A 57 -7.76 -10.20 5.19
CA LEU A 57 -8.77 -9.16 5.37
C LEU A 57 -8.12 -7.79 5.65
N ALA A 58 -7.16 -7.75 6.57
CA ALA A 58 -6.36 -6.56 6.85
C ALA A 58 -5.58 -6.09 5.62
N TYR A 59 -5.01 -7.03 4.87
CA TYR A 59 -4.31 -6.77 3.61
C TYR A 59 -5.24 -6.18 2.54
N THR A 60 -6.46 -6.73 2.36
CA THR A 60 -7.46 -6.15 1.44
C THR A 60 -7.80 -4.71 1.80
N ALA A 61 -8.03 -4.42 3.09
CA ALA A 61 -8.28 -3.06 3.54
C ALA A 61 -7.10 -2.13 3.22
N CYS A 62 -5.87 -2.58 3.47
CA CYS A 62 -4.66 -1.84 3.12
C CYS A 62 -4.54 -1.60 1.60
N LEU A 63 -4.84 -2.59 0.76
CA LEU A 63 -4.80 -2.41 -0.70
C LEU A 63 -5.81 -1.37 -1.18
N ILE A 64 -7.04 -1.41 -0.67
CA ILE A 64 -8.06 -0.41 -1.04
C ILE A 64 -7.58 0.99 -0.66
N LEU A 65 -7.13 1.16 0.59
CA LEU A 65 -6.73 2.46 1.13
C LEU A 65 -5.44 3.00 0.52
N PHE A 66 -4.43 2.15 0.35
CA PHE A 66 -3.09 2.59 -0.01
C PHE A 66 -2.71 2.30 -1.45
N ALA A 67 -3.42 1.46 -2.19
CA ALA A 67 -3.19 1.26 -3.62
C ALA A 67 -4.31 1.87 -4.48
N THR A 68 -5.56 1.48 -4.23
CA THR A 68 -6.69 1.86 -5.09
C THR A 68 -7.08 3.33 -4.96
N VAL A 69 -7.35 3.79 -3.74
CA VAL A 69 -7.79 5.18 -3.46
C VAL A 69 -6.79 6.21 -4.02
N PRO A 70 -5.49 6.16 -3.72
CA PRO A 70 -4.54 7.15 -4.23
C PRO A 70 -4.40 7.10 -5.75
N GLY A 71 -4.39 5.90 -6.36
CA GLY A 71 -4.38 5.74 -7.82
C GLY A 71 -5.59 6.38 -8.50
N LEU A 72 -6.78 6.20 -7.92
CA LEU A 72 -8.00 6.84 -8.42
C LEU A 72 -7.94 8.37 -8.27
N ILE A 73 -7.48 8.88 -7.13
CA ILE A 73 -7.35 10.33 -6.90
C ILE A 73 -6.42 10.96 -7.95
N ILE A 74 -5.26 10.35 -8.21
CA ILE A 74 -4.33 10.83 -9.23
C ILE A 74 -4.96 10.78 -10.63
N MET A 75 -5.62 9.69 -10.99
CA MET A 75 -6.31 9.57 -12.28
C MET A 75 -7.38 10.66 -12.46
N LEU A 76 -8.14 10.94 -11.40
CA LEU A 76 -9.15 12.00 -11.40
C LEU A 76 -8.54 13.40 -11.48
N GLN A 77 -7.38 13.63 -10.87
CA GLN A 77 -6.63 14.88 -11.00
C GLN A 77 -6.09 15.05 -12.41
N ALA A 78 -5.52 13.99 -13.00
CA ALA A 78 -4.98 14.01 -14.36
C ALA A 78 -6.06 14.29 -15.41
N LYS A 79 -7.31 13.83 -15.22
CA LYS A 79 -8.43 14.10 -16.13
C LYS A 79 -8.92 15.56 -16.08
N LYS A 80 -8.64 16.29 -14.99
CA LYS A 80 -9.08 17.68 -14.80
C LYS A 80 -8.09 18.72 -15.32
N ALA A 81 -6.86 18.31 -15.64
CA ALA A 81 -5.82 19.15 -16.24
C ALA A 81 -5.94 19.16 -17.77
#